data_AF-A0A3B3RR79-F1
#
_entry.id   AF-A0A3B3RR79-F1
#
_cell.length_a   1.000
_cell.length_b   1.000
_cell.length_c   1.000
_cell.angle_alpha   90.00
_cell.angle_beta   90.00
_cell.angle_gamma   90.00
#
_symmetry.space_group_name_H-M   'P 1'
#
loop_
_entity.id
_entity.type
_entity.pdbx_description
1 polymer ?
#
loop_
_entity_poly.entity_id
_entity_poly.type
_entity_poly.pdbx_seq_one_letter_code
_entity_poly.pdbx_strand_id
1 'polypeptide(L)'
;MGVSSLTPDNSGPTLDFSAQGLQKLEPNFPCQEDTHTLILDHNHIIKLEHLDKSHRLQQLSVANNRLVRVMGVSRLTELRVLNLPNNSIGYIEGLKDLVHLEWLNLAGNNIKVMVLYHMIKATFKANFLP
;
A
#
# COMPACT_ATOMS: atom_id res chain seq x y z
N MET A 1 -10.10 -18.98 -1.31
CA MET A 1 -10.66 -18.66 0.02
C MET A 1 -10.29 -17.21 0.30
N GLY A 2 -11.30 -16.35 0.42
CA GLY A 2 -11.16 -14.90 0.37
C GLY A 2 -10.35 -14.36 1.53
N VAL A 3 -9.44 -13.44 1.24
CA VAL A 3 -8.78 -12.64 2.26
C VAL A 3 -9.77 -11.60 2.75
N SER A 4 -10.19 -11.82 4.00
CA SER A 4 -11.14 -11.02 4.75
C SER A 4 -10.61 -9.60 4.90
N SER A 5 -11.44 -8.66 4.43
CA SER A 5 -11.77 -7.38 5.06
C SER A 5 -10.60 -6.58 5.64
N LEU A 6 -10.19 -5.55 4.89
CA LEU A 6 -9.72 -4.29 5.50
C LEU A 6 -10.63 -3.96 6.70
N THR A 7 -10.02 -3.69 7.85
CA THR A 7 -10.69 -3.61 9.15
C THR A 7 -11.80 -2.56 9.18
N PRO A 8 -12.90 -2.79 9.92
CA PRO A 8 -14.02 -1.88 10.03
C PRO A 8 -13.69 -0.75 11.02
N ASP A 9 -12.85 0.20 10.62
CA ASP A 9 -12.93 1.54 11.21
C ASP A 9 -13.40 2.50 10.12
N ASN A 10 -14.72 2.56 10.01
CA ASN A 10 -15.46 2.99 8.84
C ASN A 10 -15.88 4.46 8.99
N SER A 11 -14.95 5.40 8.81
CA SER A 11 -15.24 6.83 8.97
C SER A 11 -14.76 7.72 7.82
N GLY A 12 -14.47 7.16 6.63
CA GLY A 12 -14.14 7.97 5.46
C GLY A 12 -14.48 7.31 4.12
N PRO A 13 -14.55 8.09 3.03
CA PRO A 13 -14.95 7.60 1.72
C PRO A 13 -13.94 6.58 1.19
N THR A 14 -14.48 5.47 0.70
CA THR A 14 -13.73 4.40 0.04
C THR A 14 -13.84 4.54 -1.47
N LEU A 15 -12.70 4.48 -2.15
CA LEU A 15 -12.58 4.58 -3.59
C LEU A 15 -12.04 3.25 -4.14
N ASP A 16 -12.89 2.52 -4.86
CA ASP A 16 -12.56 1.20 -5.41
C ASP A 16 -12.37 1.28 -6.93
N PHE A 17 -11.16 0.98 -7.38
CA PHE A 17 -10.74 0.85 -8.77
C PHE A 17 -10.16 -0.53 -9.06
N SER A 18 -10.64 -1.56 -8.35
CA SER A 18 -10.22 -2.93 -8.58
C SER A 18 -10.67 -3.45 -9.95
N ALA A 19 -9.88 -4.36 -10.52
CA ALA A 19 -10.19 -5.06 -11.77
C ALA A 19 -10.47 -4.16 -13.00
N GLN A 20 -9.90 -2.97 -13.05
CA GLN A 20 -10.06 -2.01 -14.17
C GLN A 20 -9.00 -2.17 -15.27
N GLY A 21 -8.07 -3.12 -15.13
CA GLY A 21 -6.98 -3.33 -16.09
C GLY A 21 -5.94 -2.20 -16.10
N LEU A 22 -5.85 -1.41 -15.02
CA LEU A 22 -4.96 -0.26 -14.92
C LEU A 22 -3.50 -0.70 -14.94
N GLN A 23 -2.69 -0.11 -15.82
CA GLN A 23 -1.24 -0.33 -15.85
C GLN A 23 -0.46 0.74 -15.10
N LYS A 24 -1.05 1.92 -14.96
CA LYS A 24 -0.50 3.10 -14.28
C LYS A 24 -1.66 3.94 -13.76
N LEU A 25 -1.39 4.78 -12.76
CA LEU A 25 -2.31 5.81 -12.32
C LEU A 25 -2.09 7.05 -13.20
N GLU A 26 -3.16 7.69 -13.67
CA GLU A 26 -3.05 8.91 -14.47
C GLU A 26 -2.85 10.14 -13.56
N PRO A 27 -2.25 11.25 -14.03
CA PRO A 27 -2.05 12.46 -13.21
C PRO A 27 -3.35 13.07 -12.66
N ASN A 28 -4.47 12.83 -13.36
CA ASN A 28 -5.81 13.27 -12.97
C ASN A 28 -6.58 12.17 -12.20
N PHE A 29 -5.87 11.24 -11.57
CA PHE A 29 -6.52 10.17 -10.81
C PHE A 29 -7.43 10.78 -9.74
N PRO A 30 -8.69 10.31 -9.61
CA PRO A 30 -9.71 10.96 -8.78
C PRO A 30 -9.50 10.79 -7.27
N CYS A 31 -8.30 10.43 -6.82
CA CYS A 31 -7.96 10.34 -5.41
C CYS A 31 -7.81 11.76 -4.85
N GLN A 32 -8.94 12.30 -4.39
CA GLN A 32 -9.09 13.62 -3.80
C GLN A 32 -8.70 13.60 -2.30
N GLU A 33 -8.54 14.81 -1.72
CA GLU A 33 -8.12 15.02 -0.33
C GLU A 33 -8.96 14.27 0.71
N ASP A 34 -10.23 13.98 0.40
CA ASP A 34 -11.13 13.30 1.32
C ASP A 34 -11.00 11.77 1.31
N THR A 35 -10.29 11.18 0.34
CA THR A 35 -10.21 9.73 0.18
C THR A 35 -9.52 9.09 1.38
N HIS A 36 -10.23 8.23 2.08
CA HIS A 36 -9.71 7.54 3.27
C HIS A 36 -9.16 6.15 2.91
N THR A 37 -9.87 5.42 2.06
CA THR A 37 -9.49 4.07 1.60
C THR A 37 -9.42 4.04 0.08
N LEU A 38 -8.32 3.52 -0.45
CA LEU A 38 -8.12 3.31 -1.89
C LEU A 38 -7.83 1.84 -2.17
N ILE A 39 -8.64 1.24 -3.03
CA ILE A 39 -8.52 -0.16 -3.44
C ILE A 39 -8.17 -0.20 -4.94
N LEU A 40 -7.01 -0.76 -5.26
CA LEU A 40 -6.46 -0.89 -6.61
C LEU A 40 -6.21 -2.35 -7.00
N ASP A 41 -6.88 -3.26 -6.32
CA ASP A 41 -6.61 -4.70 -6.42
C ASP A 41 -6.89 -5.25 -7.82
N HIS A 42 -6.20 -6.33 -8.21
CA HIS A 42 -6.44 -7.05 -9.48
C HIS A 42 -6.27 -6.17 -10.73
N ASN A 43 -5.28 -5.28 -10.72
CA ASN A 43 -4.90 -4.49 -11.89
C ASN A 43 -3.54 -4.97 -12.45
N HIS A 44 -2.92 -4.18 -13.31
CA HIS A 44 -1.61 -4.43 -13.90
C HIS A 44 -0.61 -3.32 -13.53
N ILE A 45 -0.82 -2.68 -12.38
CA ILE A 45 -0.07 -1.50 -11.95
C ILE A 45 1.39 -1.89 -11.69
N ILE A 46 2.30 -1.19 -12.35
CA ILE A 46 3.74 -1.39 -12.22
C ILE A 46 4.42 -0.36 -11.30
N LYS A 47 3.76 0.79 -11.08
CA LYS A 47 4.24 1.89 -10.23
C LYS A 47 3.09 2.64 -9.56
N LEU A 48 3.31 3.07 -8.32
CA LEU A 48 2.43 3.98 -7.59
C LEU A 48 2.98 5.40 -7.74
N GLU A 49 2.36 6.17 -8.62
CA GLU A 49 2.68 7.58 -8.88
C GLU A 49 1.38 8.40 -8.79
N HIS A 50 1.50 9.71 -8.61
CA HIS A 50 0.37 10.65 -8.57
C HIS A 50 -0.60 10.46 -7.38
N LEU A 51 -0.14 9.82 -6.30
CA LEU A 51 -0.85 9.76 -5.02
C LEU A 51 -0.44 10.89 -4.05
N ASP A 52 0.37 11.85 -4.52
CA ASP A 52 0.93 12.91 -3.68
C ASP A 52 -0.12 13.82 -3.03
N LYS A 53 -1.33 13.89 -3.61
CA LYS A 53 -2.46 14.71 -3.13
C LYS A 53 -3.30 14.01 -2.07
N SER A 54 -3.11 12.72 -1.86
CA SER A 54 -3.95 11.86 -1.01
C SER A 54 -3.49 11.89 0.45
N HIS A 55 -3.37 13.09 1.02
CA HIS A 55 -2.79 13.29 2.35
C HIS A 55 -3.56 12.64 3.50
N ARG A 56 -4.87 12.40 3.33
CA ARG A 56 -5.72 11.75 4.33
C ARG A 56 -5.88 10.25 4.14
N LEU A 57 -5.21 9.66 3.15
CA LEU A 57 -5.34 8.25 2.85
C LEU A 57 -4.77 7.42 4.00
N GLN A 58 -5.62 6.63 4.63
CA GLN A 58 -5.24 5.77 5.75
C GLN A 58 -5.11 4.31 5.35
N GLN A 59 -5.83 3.88 4.31
CA GLN A 59 -5.83 2.50 3.86
C GLN A 59 -5.57 2.42 2.36
N LEU A 60 -4.55 1.66 1.96
CA LEU A 60 -4.21 1.42 0.57
C LEU A 60 -4.06 -0.08 0.31
N SER A 61 -4.88 -0.60 -0.61
CA SER A 61 -4.74 -1.96 -1.13
C SER A 61 -4.36 -1.94 -2.60
N VAL A 62 -3.30 -2.68 -2.94
CA VAL A 62 -2.79 -2.84 -4.32
C VAL A 62 -2.47 -4.32 -4.55
N ALA A 63 -3.32 -5.21 -4.04
CA ALA A 63 -3.13 -6.65 -4.11
C ALA A 63 -3.21 -7.15 -5.57
N ASN A 64 -2.50 -8.23 -5.89
CA ASN A 64 -2.55 -8.87 -7.21
C ASN A 64 -2.27 -7.88 -8.36
N ASN A 65 -1.14 -7.17 -8.26
CA ASN A 65 -0.65 -6.23 -9.27
C ASN A 65 0.75 -6.65 -9.75
N ARG A 66 1.48 -5.76 -10.45
CA ARG A 66 2.79 -6.04 -11.03
C ARG A 66 3.88 -5.11 -10.48
N LEU A 67 3.72 -4.64 -9.24
CA LEU A 67 4.69 -3.75 -8.61
C LEU A 67 6.02 -4.49 -8.42
N VAL A 68 7.11 -3.88 -8.86
CA VAL A 68 8.49 -4.39 -8.64
C VAL A 68 9.24 -3.63 -7.54
N ARG A 69 8.77 -2.42 -7.24
CA ARG A 69 9.31 -1.54 -6.20
C ARG A 69 8.17 -0.83 -5.49
N VAL A 70 8.34 -0.62 -4.18
CA VAL A 70 7.50 0.34 -3.43
C VAL A 70 8.20 1.69 -3.47
N MET A 71 7.60 2.65 -4.16
CA MET A 71 8.05 4.05 -4.27
C MET A 71 6.80 4.94 -4.29
N GLY A 72 6.96 6.24 -4.04
CA GLY A 72 5.86 7.21 -4.10
C GLY A 72 4.89 7.17 -2.90
N VAL A 73 5.01 6.19 -2.00
CA VAL A 73 4.19 6.12 -0.78
C VAL A 73 4.69 7.03 0.35
N SER A 74 5.91 7.56 0.28
CA SER A 74 6.52 8.33 1.39
C SER A 74 5.77 9.61 1.76
N ARG A 75 4.87 10.11 0.91
CA ARG A 75 4.02 11.27 1.19
C ARG A 75 2.68 10.93 1.84
N LEU A 76 2.33 9.64 1.91
CA LEU A 76 1.10 9.14 2.52
C LEU A 76 1.32 8.99 4.03
N THR A 77 1.70 10.06 4.72
CA THR A 77 2.14 10.00 6.12
C THR A 77 1.05 9.53 7.09
N GLU A 78 -0.21 9.70 6.72
CA GLU A 78 -1.39 9.24 7.47
C GLU A 78 -1.74 7.76 7.23
N LEU A 79 -0.98 7.06 6.38
CA LEU A 79 -1.26 5.67 6.03
C LEU A 79 -1.06 4.75 7.23
N ARG A 80 -2.13 4.03 7.60
CA ARG A 80 -2.18 3.04 8.70
C ARG A 80 -2.11 1.61 8.18
N VAL A 81 -2.71 1.35 7.01
CA VAL A 81 -2.80 0.02 6.40
C VAL A 81 -2.25 0.04 4.99
N LEU A 82 -1.25 -0.79 4.71
CA LEU A 82 -0.68 -0.99 3.38
C LEU A 82 -0.72 -2.47 2.98
N ASN A 83 -1.60 -2.82 2.06
CA ASN A 83 -1.82 -4.18 1.58
C ASN A 83 -1.25 -4.36 0.16
N LEU A 84 -0.13 -5.09 0.03
CA LEU A 84 0.58 -5.30 -1.24
C LEU A 84 0.82 -6.77 -1.61
N PRO A 85 -0.03 -7.75 -1.24
CA PRO A 85 0.26 -9.14 -1.50
C PRO A 85 0.21 -9.46 -3.00
N ASN A 86 0.93 -10.52 -3.39
CA ASN A 86 0.95 -11.04 -4.76
C ASN A 86 1.35 -9.96 -5.79
N ASN A 87 2.48 -9.32 -5.54
CA ASN A 87 3.17 -8.45 -6.49
C ASN A 87 4.55 -9.07 -6.82
N SER A 88 5.46 -8.31 -7.44
CA SER A 88 6.83 -8.74 -7.74
C SER A 88 7.86 -7.86 -7.02
N ILE A 89 7.52 -7.32 -5.85
CA ILE A 89 8.32 -6.33 -5.14
C ILE A 89 9.63 -6.98 -4.69
N GLY A 90 10.76 -6.47 -5.18
CA GLY A 90 12.09 -6.88 -4.74
C GLY A 90 12.80 -5.83 -3.89
N TYR A 91 12.30 -4.59 -3.91
CA TYR A 91 12.93 -3.45 -3.28
C TYR A 91 11.89 -2.45 -2.78
N ILE A 92 12.13 -1.86 -1.61
CA ILE A 92 11.17 -1.02 -0.91
C ILE A 92 11.89 0.23 -0.43
N GLU A 93 11.33 1.39 -0.71
CA GLU A 93 11.77 2.70 -0.24
C GLU A 93 10.60 3.48 0.36
N GLY A 94 10.89 4.47 1.21
CA GLY A 94 9.89 5.41 1.71
C GLY A 94 9.00 4.91 2.85
N LEU A 95 9.09 3.64 3.27
CA LEU A 95 8.31 3.15 4.43
C LEU A 95 8.68 3.84 5.74
N LYS A 96 9.93 4.31 5.88
CA LYS A 96 10.39 5.04 7.07
C LYS A 96 9.60 6.33 7.35
N ASP A 97 8.99 6.90 6.32
CA ASP A 97 8.24 8.16 6.39
C ASP A 97 6.76 7.90 6.74
N LEU A 98 6.32 6.63 6.70
CA LEU A 98 4.96 6.20 7.08
C LEU A 98 4.86 6.00 8.60
N VAL A 99 4.97 7.11 9.33
CA VAL A 99 5.07 7.11 10.80
C VAL A 99 3.83 6.58 11.53
N HIS A 100 2.68 6.53 10.85
CA HIS A 100 1.41 6.01 11.36
C HIS A 100 1.07 4.61 10.87
N LEU A 101 1.98 3.95 10.14
CA LEU A 101 1.72 2.62 9.60
C LEU A 101 1.62 1.59 10.73
N GLU A 102 0.50 0.89 10.78
CA GLU A 102 0.17 -0.09 11.81
C GLU A 102 0.18 -1.51 11.23
N TRP A 103 -0.17 -1.65 9.95
CA TRP A 103 -0.26 -2.93 9.27
C TRP A 103 0.33 -2.90 7.86
N LEU A 104 1.20 -3.87 7.57
CA LEU A 104 1.87 -4.04 6.29
C LEU A 104 1.83 -5.49 5.85
N ASN A 105 1.25 -5.75 4.68
CA ASN A 105 1.25 -7.08 4.07
C ASN A 105 2.03 -7.08 2.76
N LEU A 106 3.07 -7.90 2.73
CA LEU A 106 3.96 -8.10 1.58
C LEU A 106 4.01 -9.57 1.13
N ALA A 107 3.05 -10.40 1.53
CA ALA A 107 3.02 -11.81 1.19
C ALA A 107 3.08 -12.05 -0.33
N GLY A 108 3.79 -13.08 -0.77
CA GLY A 108 3.89 -13.41 -2.19
C GLY A 108 4.67 -12.40 -3.05
N ASN A 109 5.59 -11.63 -2.45
CA ASN A 109 6.54 -10.77 -3.17
C ASN A 109 7.95 -11.41 -3.24
N ASN A 110 8.84 -10.80 -4.03
CA ASN A 110 10.22 -11.27 -4.25
C ASN A 110 11.24 -10.59 -3.31
N ILE A 111 10.84 -10.31 -2.07
CA ILE A 111 11.65 -9.55 -1.11
C ILE A 111 12.68 -10.48 -0.47
N LYS A 112 13.96 -10.11 -0.54
CA LYS A 112 15.01 -10.84 0.19
C LYS A 112 14.81 -10.65 1.70
N VAL A 113 14.71 -11.76 2.43
CA VAL A 113 14.43 -11.83 3.88
C VAL A 113 15.30 -10.88 4.73
N MET A 114 16.58 -10.76 4.39
CA MET A 114 17.52 -9.84 5.07
C MET A 114 17.09 -8.37 5.00
N VAL A 115 16.56 -7.91 3.86
CA VAL A 115 16.10 -6.53 3.66
C VAL A 115 14.81 -6.31 4.46
N LEU A 116 13.90 -7.29 4.44
CA LEU A 116 12.64 -7.23 5.18
C LEU A 116 12.86 -7.06 6.69
N TYR A 117 13.79 -7.81 7.27
CA TYR A 117 14.09 -7.74 8.71
C TYR A 117 14.60 -6.35 9.14
N HIS A 118 15.52 -5.76 8.36
CA HIS A 118 16.05 -4.43 8.65
C HIS A 118 14.99 -3.34 8.50
N MET A 119 14.14 -3.45 7.48
CA MET A 119 13.07 -2.48 7.24
C MET A 119 11.99 -2.52 8.30
N ILE A 120 11.55 -3.71 8.71
CA ILE A 120 10.57 -3.87 9.78
C ILE A 120 11.15 -3.35 11.10
N LYS A 121 12.38 -3.72 11.45
CA LYS A 121 13.01 -3.28 12.70
C LYS A 121 13.23 -1.77 12.77
N ALA A 122 13.48 -1.13 11.63
CA ALA A 122 13.64 0.32 11.52
C ALA A 122 12.33 1.09 11.53
N THR A 123 11.22 0.48 11.11
CA THR A 123 9.93 1.16 10.87
C THR A 123 8.89 0.83 11.96
N PHE A 124 8.84 -0.42 12.42
CA PHE A 124 7.89 -0.91 13.41
C PHE A 124 8.66 -1.38 14.66
N LYS A 125 8.75 -0.51 15.68
CA LYS A 125 9.19 -0.95 17.01
C LYS A 125 8.20 -2.01 17.53
N ALA A 126 8.63 -3.28 17.46
CA ALA A 126 8.09 -4.45 18.16
C ALA A 126 6.57 -4.66 18.08
N ASN A 127 6.13 -5.60 17.23
CA ASN A 127 4.93 -6.44 17.46
C ASN A 127 4.90 -7.62 16.48
N PHE A 128 6.02 -8.35 16.35
CA PHE A 128 5.97 -9.69 15.79
C PHE A 128 6.00 -10.66 16.98
N LEU A 129 4.81 -11.12 17.40
CA LEU A 129 4.67 -12.39 18.11
C LEU A 129 5.05 -13.53 17.14
N PRO A 130 5.59 -14.64 17.66
CA PRO A 130 6.49 -15.57 16.97
C PRO A 130 5.90 -16.25 15.72
#